data_AF-A0A8D7F4T3-F1
#
_entry.id   AF-A0A8D7F4T3-F1
#
_cell.length_a   1.000
_cell.length_b   1.000
_cell.length_c   1.000
_cell.angle_alpha   90.00
_cell.angle_beta   90.00
_cell.angle_gamma   90.00
#
_symmetry.space_group_name_H-M   'P 1'
#
loop_
_entity.id
_entity.type
_entity.pdbx_description
1 polymer ?
#
loop_
_entity_poly.entity_id
_entity_poly.type
_entity_poly.pdbx_seq_one_letter_code
_entity_poly.pdbx_strand_id
1 'polypeptide(L)'
;MDEKPIYHEKQRLQFCLLHALNNLMQVTTCNFLCAIRDVVVKFNLFFVVKEKDSFRRAELDAIAEKLLADDPFRSQWTPLSLIFKPHHNVFTGNYDVNVLIAALESRRKRVVWHDRRNGASSINLAEESLLGIMLNIPVRRFGGVWSGRHWVSLRNINGVWYNLDSDLASPVSFEHQEEMREFLNNVIDQGGEILIILREKL
;
A
#
# COMPACT_ATOMS: atom_id res chain seq x y z
N MET A 1 -16.82 -24.02 6.27
CA MET A 1 -16.13 -22.91 6.97
C MET A 1 -16.28 -21.71 6.08
N ASP A 2 -16.87 -20.61 6.54
CA ASP A 2 -16.95 -19.40 5.72
C ASP A 2 -15.57 -18.73 5.71
N GLU A 3 -14.84 -18.88 4.61
CA GLU A 3 -13.65 -18.08 4.37
C GLU A 3 -14.07 -16.62 4.20
N LYS A 4 -13.59 -15.77 5.11
CA LYS A 4 -13.89 -14.34 5.06
C LYS A 4 -13.28 -13.77 3.76
N PRO A 5 -14.05 -13.07 2.91
CA PRO A 5 -13.55 -12.59 1.62
C PRO A 5 -12.38 -11.63 1.81
N ILE A 6 -11.36 -11.79 0.97
CA ILE A 6 -10.18 -10.91 0.91
C ILE A 6 -10.64 -9.50 0.53
N TYR A 7 -10.17 -8.49 1.26
CA TYR A 7 -10.46 -7.10 0.92
C TYR A 7 -9.63 -6.69 -0.31
N HIS A 8 -10.30 -6.13 -1.32
CA HIS A 8 -9.65 -5.62 -2.53
C HIS A 8 -10.35 -4.36 -3.01
N GLU A 9 -9.64 -3.24 -2.93
CA GLU A 9 -10.04 -1.95 -3.46
C GLU A 9 -9.43 -1.77 -4.85
N LYS A 10 -10.31 -1.62 -5.84
CA LYS A 10 -9.92 -1.36 -7.24
C LYS A 10 -9.64 0.11 -7.46
N GLN A 11 -8.68 0.39 -8.35
CA GLN A 11 -8.25 1.74 -8.63
C GLN A 11 -9.39 2.60 -9.17
N ARG A 12 -9.52 3.79 -8.59
CA ARG A 12 -10.35 4.88 -9.13
C ARG A 12 -9.45 6.08 -9.35
N LEU A 13 -9.52 6.66 -10.55
CA LEU A 13 -8.71 7.83 -10.95
C LEU A 13 -7.20 7.52 -10.79
N GLN A 14 -6.39 8.40 -10.18
CA GLN A 14 -4.94 8.18 -10.00
C GLN A 14 -4.53 7.89 -8.54
N PHE A 15 -5.46 7.50 -7.66
CA PHE A 15 -5.21 7.28 -6.23
C PHE A 15 -4.55 5.91 -5.91
N CYS A 16 -3.61 5.44 -6.74
CA CYS A 16 -3.00 4.12 -6.60
C CYS A 16 -2.41 3.87 -5.19
N LEU A 17 -1.76 4.87 -4.58
CA LEU A 17 -1.22 4.72 -3.21
C LEU A 17 -2.33 4.47 -2.18
N LEU A 18 -3.45 5.19 -2.25
CA LEU A 18 -4.57 5.04 -1.31
C LEU A 18 -5.10 3.60 -1.32
N HIS A 19 -5.35 3.09 -2.52
CA HIS A 19 -5.89 1.74 -2.70
C HIS A 19 -4.87 0.66 -2.32
N ALA A 20 -3.59 0.83 -2.69
CA ALA A 20 -2.51 -0.08 -2.29
C ALA A 20 -2.30 -0.10 -0.76
N LEU A 21 -2.37 1.05 -0.08
CA LEU A 21 -2.33 1.11 1.39
C LEU A 21 -3.53 0.40 2.03
N ASN A 22 -4.75 0.62 1.55
CA ASN A 22 -5.95 -0.05 2.06
C ASN A 22 -5.92 -1.58 1.81
N ASN A 23 -5.43 -1.99 0.64
CA ASN A 23 -5.23 -3.39 0.28
C ASN A 23 -4.18 -4.06 1.17
N LEU A 24 -3.03 -3.41 1.43
CA LEU A 24 -2.01 -3.88 2.36
C LEU A 24 -2.57 -4.07 3.79
N MET A 25 -3.33 -3.09 4.27
CA MET A 25 -3.89 -3.08 5.62
C MET A 25 -5.07 -4.06 5.79
N GLN A 26 -5.65 -4.58 4.70
CA GLN A 26 -6.77 -5.54 4.70
C GLN A 26 -7.96 -5.08 5.55
N VAL A 27 -8.29 -3.79 5.48
CA VAL A 27 -9.32 -3.19 6.32
C VAL A 27 -10.69 -3.49 5.75
N THR A 28 -11.23 -4.64 6.13
CA THR A 28 -12.64 -4.93 5.88
C THR A 28 -13.47 -3.86 6.58
N THR A 29 -14.21 -3.06 5.81
CA THR A 29 -15.38 -2.38 6.36
C THR A 29 -16.31 -3.46 6.90
N CYS A 30 -16.34 -3.60 8.22
CA CYS A 30 -17.41 -4.33 8.88
C CYS A 30 -18.66 -3.46 8.72
N ASN A 31 -19.33 -3.59 7.57
CA ASN A 31 -20.67 -3.06 7.40
C ASN A 31 -21.50 -3.66 8.53
N PHE A 32 -22.02 -2.79 9.40
CA PHE A 32 -22.82 -3.10 10.60
C PHE A 32 -24.03 -4.03 10.31
N LEU A 33 -24.35 -4.23 9.04
CA LEU A 33 -25.44 -5.03 8.49
C LEU A 33 -25.17 -6.55 8.45
N CYS A 34 -23.93 -7.04 8.63
CA CYS A 34 -23.68 -8.49 8.78
C CYS A 34 -23.89 -8.97 10.23
N ALA A 35 -23.90 -8.06 11.20
CA ALA A 35 -23.97 -8.36 12.63
C ALA A 35 -25.38 -8.68 13.16
N ILE A 36 -26.34 -8.99 12.28
CA ILE A 36 -27.65 -9.55 12.63
C ILE A 36 -28.03 -10.66 11.64
N ARG A 37 -27.43 -11.84 11.80
CA ARG A 37 -28.03 -13.08 11.27
C ARG A 37 -28.29 -14.08 12.37
N ASP A 38 -27.31 -14.91 12.76
CA ASP A 38 -27.61 -16.10 13.57
C ASP A 38 -26.82 -16.22 14.88
N VAL A 39 -27.03 -15.37 15.90
CA VAL A 39 -27.80 -14.11 15.90
C VAL A 39 -26.94 -12.91 16.34
N VAL A 40 -26.51 -12.62 17.59
CA VAL A 40 -27.23 -12.71 18.87
C VAL A 40 -27.29 -14.11 19.54
N VAL A 41 -26.64 -15.13 18.96
CA VAL A 41 -26.39 -16.43 19.63
C VAL A 41 -25.01 -16.39 20.31
N LYS A 42 -25.03 -15.92 21.56
CA LYS A 42 -24.17 -16.40 22.66
C LYS A 42 -22.66 -16.56 22.36
N PHE A 43 -21.89 -15.55 22.77
CA PHE A 43 -20.52 -15.71 23.31
C PHE A 43 -19.50 -16.52 22.48
N ASN A 44 -18.77 -15.84 21.59
CA ASN A 44 -17.36 -15.53 21.91
C ASN A 44 -16.70 -14.52 20.96
N LEU A 45 -16.32 -13.38 21.54
CA LEU A 45 -15.19 -12.52 21.19
C LEU A 45 -14.77 -12.45 19.70
N PHE A 46 -15.63 -11.90 18.85
CA PHE A 46 -15.25 -11.54 17.49
C PHE A 46 -14.25 -10.37 17.52
N PHE A 47 -13.01 -10.60 17.07
CA PHE A 47 -11.99 -9.55 17.01
C PHE A 47 -12.43 -8.44 16.04
N VAL A 48 -12.81 -7.30 16.59
CA VAL A 48 -13.16 -6.10 15.82
C VAL A 48 -11.89 -5.53 15.21
N VAL A 49 -11.61 -5.87 13.95
CA VAL A 49 -10.72 -5.08 13.10
C VAL A 49 -11.39 -3.71 12.95
N LYS A 50 -10.82 -2.70 13.60
CA LYS A 50 -11.39 -1.36 13.64
C LYS A 50 -11.17 -0.66 12.31
N GLU A 51 -12.18 0.11 11.92
CA GLU A 51 -12.14 1.13 10.86
C GLU A 51 -10.92 2.08 10.94
N LYS A 52 -10.32 2.20 12.13
CA LYS A 52 -9.13 3.00 12.45
C LYS A 52 -7.90 2.71 11.57
N ASP A 53 -7.76 1.51 11.01
CA ASP A 53 -6.60 1.17 10.17
C ASP A 53 -6.75 1.59 8.70
N SER A 54 -7.96 1.94 8.21
CA SER A 54 -8.15 2.34 6.81
C SER A 54 -7.69 3.77 6.56
N PHE A 55 -7.15 4.02 5.37
CA PHE A 55 -6.76 5.35 4.92
C PHE A 55 -7.90 6.00 4.14
N ARG A 56 -8.02 7.32 4.30
CA ARG A 56 -8.94 8.17 3.52
C ARG A 56 -8.13 9.16 2.70
N ARG A 57 -8.64 9.57 1.53
CA ARG A 57 -7.99 10.58 0.68
C ARG A 57 -7.60 11.85 1.47
N ALA A 58 -8.55 12.41 2.23
CA ALA A 58 -8.34 13.59 3.05
C ALA A 58 -7.24 13.44 4.13
N GLU A 59 -6.94 12.21 4.56
CA GLU A 59 -5.85 11.92 5.49
C GLU A 59 -4.50 11.93 4.77
N LEU A 60 -4.41 11.32 3.58
CA LEU A 60 -3.19 11.37 2.76
C LEU A 60 -2.92 12.78 2.23
N ASP A 61 -3.97 13.54 1.87
CA ASP A 61 -3.88 14.97 1.52
C ASP A 61 -3.32 15.78 2.71
N ALA A 62 -3.83 15.59 3.93
CA ALA A 62 -3.33 16.27 5.13
C ALA A 62 -1.89 15.87 5.50
N ILE A 63 -1.49 14.62 5.28
CA ILE A 63 -0.10 14.16 5.44
C ILE A 63 0.80 14.86 4.42
N ALA A 64 0.40 14.94 3.15
CA ALA A 64 1.14 15.64 2.10
C ALA A 64 1.30 17.13 2.41
N GLU A 65 0.22 17.81 2.80
CA GLU A 65 0.24 19.23 3.20
C GLU A 65 1.18 19.49 4.39
N LYS A 66 1.21 18.59 5.38
CA LYS A 66 2.14 18.70 6.51
C LYS A 66 3.60 18.55 6.06
N LEU A 67 3.91 17.54 5.24
CA LEU A 67 5.27 17.32 4.73
C LEU A 67 5.77 18.52 3.90
N LEU A 68 4.89 19.23 3.20
CA LEU A 68 5.20 20.50 2.53
C LEU A 68 5.45 21.66 3.50
N ALA A 69 4.71 21.71 4.61
CA ALA A 69 4.83 22.79 5.58
C ALA A 69 6.16 22.74 6.33
N ASP A 70 6.66 21.53 6.59
CA ASP A 70 7.88 21.21 7.35
C ASP A 70 9.18 21.24 6.49
N ASP A 71 9.12 21.52 5.18
CA ASP A 71 10.30 21.62 4.30
C ASP A 71 11.21 22.80 4.70
N PRO A 72 12.48 22.57 5.12
CA PRO A 72 13.39 23.62 5.55
C PRO A 72 13.83 24.57 4.42
N PHE A 73 13.60 24.24 3.15
CA PHE A 73 13.94 25.08 1.99
C PHE A 73 12.81 26.03 1.54
N ARG A 74 11.77 26.20 2.38
CA ARG A 74 10.57 27.03 2.13
C ARG A 74 10.81 28.52 1.86
N SER A 75 11.99 29.07 2.14
CA SER A 75 12.30 30.49 1.99
C SER A 75 12.73 30.94 0.59
N GLN A 76 13.00 30.02 -0.34
CA GLN A 76 13.49 30.32 -1.71
C GLN A 76 12.38 30.41 -2.78
N TRP A 77 11.12 30.62 -2.37
CA TRP A 77 9.95 30.40 -3.22
C TRP A 77 9.49 31.68 -3.95
N THR A 78 9.02 31.51 -5.19
CA THR A 78 8.41 32.57 -6.00
C THR A 78 6.98 32.19 -6.41
N PRO A 79 6.10 33.13 -6.79
CA PRO A 79 4.72 32.81 -7.17
C PRO A 79 4.59 31.77 -8.31
N LEU A 80 5.59 31.70 -9.20
CA LEU A 80 5.64 30.74 -10.31
C LEU A 80 6.19 29.35 -9.89
N SER A 81 6.87 29.24 -8.75
CA SER A 81 7.38 27.95 -8.25
C SER A 81 6.28 26.97 -7.81
N LEU A 82 5.05 27.47 -7.56
CA LEU A 82 3.84 26.66 -7.34
C LEU A 82 3.43 25.80 -8.56
N ILE A 83 3.90 26.16 -9.77
CA ILE A 83 3.57 25.46 -11.02
C ILE A 83 4.71 24.50 -11.44
N PHE A 84 5.95 24.75 -10.99
CA PHE A 84 7.17 24.16 -11.57
C PHE A 84 8.20 23.59 -10.59
N LYS A 85 7.82 23.24 -9.35
CA LYS A 85 8.59 22.23 -8.58
C LYS A 85 7.72 21.06 -8.09
N PRO A 86 8.23 19.82 -8.13
CA PRO A 86 7.39 18.63 -8.06
C PRO A 86 7.29 18.08 -6.64
N HIS A 87 6.15 18.32 -6.00
CA HIS A 87 5.64 17.44 -4.95
C HIS A 87 4.21 17.03 -5.32
N HIS A 88 4.14 16.13 -6.31
CA HIS A 88 3.16 15.04 -6.31
C HIS A 88 1.68 15.43 -6.12
N ASN A 89 1.17 16.22 -7.07
CA ASN A 89 -0.24 16.32 -7.47
C ASN A 89 -1.32 15.96 -6.43
N VAL A 90 -1.45 16.71 -5.32
CA VAL A 90 -2.58 16.57 -4.37
C VAL A 90 -3.95 16.69 -5.09
N PHE A 91 -4.00 17.44 -6.20
CA PHE A 91 -5.17 17.54 -7.07
C PHE A 91 -5.48 16.25 -7.86
N THR A 92 -4.47 15.47 -8.29
CA THR A 92 -4.69 14.26 -9.12
C THR A 92 -4.60 12.93 -8.37
N GLY A 93 -3.92 12.89 -7.21
CA GLY A 93 -3.82 11.68 -6.36
C GLY A 93 -2.48 10.93 -6.41
N ASN A 94 -1.47 11.45 -7.12
CA ASN A 94 -0.18 10.80 -7.34
C ASN A 94 0.77 10.94 -6.13
N TYR A 95 0.37 10.51 -4.94
CA TYR A 95 1.18 10.60 -3.72
C TYR A 95 2.56 9.92 -3.84
N ASP A 96 3.55 10.50 -3.16
CA ASP A 96 4.93 10.00 -3.15
C ASP A 96 5.21 8.99 -2.02
N VAL A 97 6.48 8.55 -1.93
CA VAL A 97 6.94 7.61 -0.91
C VAL A 97 7.01 8.21 0.50
N ASN A 98 7.14 9.53 0.65
CA ASN A 98 7.15 10.19 1.95
C ASN A 98 5.75 10.16 2.56
N VAL A 99 4.72 10.38 1.74
CA VAL A 99 3.32 10.20 2.13
C VAL A 99 3.06 8.75 2.53
N LEU A 100 3.56 7.75 1.77
CA LEU A 100 3.49 6.33 2.14
C LEU A 100 4.11 6.05 3.51
N ILE A 101 5.32 6.57 3.77
CA ILE A 101 6.05 6.32 5.02
C ILE A 101 5.30 6.94 6.21
N ALA A 102 4.99 8.24 6.15
CA ALA A 102 4.26 8.92 7.23
C ALA A 102 2.88 8.32 7.50
N ALA A 103 2.19 7.89 6.44
CA ALA A 103 0.92 7.17 6.51
C ALA A 103 1.06 5.84 7.27
N LEU A 104 2.09 5.04 6.97
CA LEU A 104 2.34 3.77 7.65
C LEU A 104 2.85 3.94 9.09
N GLU A 105 3.70 4.94 9.35
CA GLU A 105 4.18 5.30 10.69
C GLU A 105 3.03 5.72 11.61
N SER A 106 2.05 6.49 11.11
CA SER A 106 0.83 6.85 11.86
C SER A 106 0.04 5.63 12.39
N ARG A 107 0.21 4.47 11.75
CA ARG A 107 -0.39 3.18 12.11
C ARG A 107 0.61 2.21 12.75
N ARG A 108 1.75 2.71 13.28
CA ARG A 108 2.78 1.90 13.95
C ARG A 108 3.30 0.76 13.07
N LYS A 109 3.65 1.11 11.84
CA LYS A 109 4.32 0.23 10.88
C LYS A 109 5.69 0.82 10.56
N ARG A 110 6.70 -0.05 10.52
CA ARG A 110 8.06 0.32 10.12
C ARG A 110 8.23 0.00 8.65
N VAL A 111 8.75 0.96 7.90
CA VAL A 111 9.06 0.81 6.47
C VAL A 111 10.56 0.54 6.33
N VAL A 112 10.93 -0.49 5.57
CA VAL A 112 12.33 -0.81 5.24
C VAL A 112 12.50 -0.85 3.73
N TRP A 113 13.41 -0.04 3.21
CA TRP A 113 13.74 -0.07 1.79
C TRP A 113 14.59 -1.31 1.46
N HIS A 114 14.18 -2.11 0.48
CA HIS A 114 14.99 -3.23 -0.01
C HIS A 114 16.06 -2.72 -0.98
N ASP A 115 17.32 -3.03 -0.69
CA ASP A 115 18.43 -2.64 -1.55
C ASP A 115 18.40 -3.44 -2.87
N ARG A 116 18.06 -2.75 -3.96
CA ARG A 116 17.98 -3.28 -5.34
C ARG A 116 19.26 -3.93 -5.87
N ARG A 117 20.40 -3.81 -5.17
CA ARG A 117 21.63 -4.55 -5.47
C ARG A 117 21.55 -6.01 -5.05
N ASN A 118 20.62 -6.35 -4.16
CA ASN A 118 20.32 -7.70 -3.72
C ASN A 118 19.06 -8.20 -4.43
N GLY A 119 19.04 -9.46 -4.85
CA GLY A 119 17.83 -10.11 -5.36
C GLY A 119 16.77 -10.31 -4.27
N ALA A 120 15.55 -10.65 -4.69
CA ALA A 120 14.42 -10.92 -3.79
C ALA A 120 14.65 -12.12 -2.83
N SER A 121 15.71 -12.91 -3.04
CA SER A 121 16.14 -13.98 -2.13
C SER A 121 16.54 -13.48 -0.74
N SER A 122 17.04 -12.24 -0.60
CA SER A 122 17.39 -11.67 0.71
C SER A 122 16.20 -11.17 1.52
N ILE A 123 14.99 -11.21 0.95
CA ILE A 123 13.74 -10.84 1.64
C ILE A 123 13.26 -12.06 2.44
N ASN A 124 13.14 -11.92 3.75
CA ASN A 124 12.61 -12.96 4.63
C ASN A 124 11.08 -12.97 4.61
N LEU A 125 10.49 -13.64 3.62
CA LEU A 125 9.04 -13.79 3.45
C LEU A 125 8.35 -14.55 4.60
N ALA A 126 9.11 -15.19 5.48
CA ALA A 126 8.63 -15.92 6.66
C ALA A 126 8.82 -15.15 7.98
N GLU A 127 9.25 -13.88 7.94
CA GLU A 127 9.38 -13.06 9.15
C GLU A 127 7.99 -12.78 9.78
N GLU A 128 7.77 -13.17 11.03
CA GLU A 128 6.48 -12.96 11.74
C GLU A 128 6.06 -11.48 11.82
N SER A 129 7.04 -10.56 11.83
CA SER A 129 6.78 -9.12 11.85
C SER A 129 6.35 -8.57 10.49
N LEU A 130 6.55 -9.33 9.40
CA LEU A 130 6.20 -8.91 8.04
C LEU A 130 4.69 -8.72 7.89
N LEU A 131 4.27 -7.47 7.73
CA LEU A 131 2.92 -7.16 7.30
C LEU A 131 2.79 -7.49 5.81
N GLY A 132 3.64 -6.91 4.97
CA GLY A 132 3.57 -7.11 3.53
C GLY A 132 4.63 -6.29 2.80
N ILE A 133 4.47 -6.15 1.49
CA ILE A 133 5.42 -5.46 0.63
C ILE A 133 4.67 -4.42 -0.19
N MET A 134 5.18 -3.20 -0.23
CA MET A 134 4.75 -2.14 -1.14
C MET A 134 5.75 -2.02 -2.29
N LEU A 135 5.26 -1.89 -3.51
CA LEU A 135 6.06 -1.82 -4.74
C LEU A 135 5.78 -0.49 -5.45
N ASN A 136 6.84 0.16 -5.94
CA ASN A 136 6.75 1.34 -6.80
C ASN A 136 7.19 1.00 -8.22
N ILE A 137 6.30 0.42 -9.01
CA ILE A 137 6.64 -0.16 -10.32
C ILE A 137 6.53 0.90 -11.44
N PRO A 138 7.45 0.91 -12.43
CA PRO A 138 7.33 1.79 -13.59
C PRO A 138 6.24 1.26 -14.53
N VAL A 139 5.28 2.11 -14.89
CA VAL A 139 4.22 1.78 -15.85
C VAL A 139 4.43 2.54 -17.15
N ARG A 140 4.26 1.85 -18.28
CA ARG A 140 4.30 2.45 -19.64
C ARG A 140 2.90 2.39 -20.24
N ARG A 141 2.32 3.56 -20.53
CA ARG A 141 1.01 3.73 -21.18
C ARG A 141 1.22 4.27 -22.61
N PHE A 142 0.22 4.07 -23.47
CA PHE A 142 0.22 4.53 -24.88
C PHE A 142 1.51 4.17 -25.65
N GLY A 143 1.89 2.89 -25.68
CA GLY A 143 3.05 2.40 -26.43
C GLY A 143 4.42 2.90 -25.92
N GLY A 144 4.47 3.49 -24.72
CA GLY A 144 5.70 4.05 -24.14
C GLY A 144 5.83 5.57 -24.22
N VAL A 145 4.87 6.27 -24.84
CA VAL A 145 4.85 7.75 -24.89
C VAL A 145 4.61 8.37 -23.50
N TRP A 146 3.87 7.67 -22.64
CA TRP A 146 3.61 8.10 -21.25
C TRP A 146 4.22 7.09 -20.28
N SER A 147 5.26 7.49 -19.55
CA SER A 147 5.79 6.74 -18.42
C SER A 147 5.24 7.30 -17.11
N GLY A 148 5.05 6.43 -16.13
CA GLY A 148 4.59 6.78 -14.80
C GLY A 148 5.06 5.77 -13.76
N ARG A 149 4.55 5.95 -12.54
CA ARG A 149 4.79 5.05 -11.41
C ARG A 149 3.45 4.56 -10.87
N HIS A 150 3.44 3.34 -10.36
CA HIS A 150 2.25 2.68 -9.84
C HIS A 150 2.56 1.99 -8.52
N TRP A 151 1.67 2.18 -7.55
CA TRP A 151 1.79 1.59 -6.23
C TRP A 151 1.01 0.26 -6.19
N VAL A 152 1.73 -0.83 -5.90
CA VAL A 152 1.16 -2.17 -5.75
C VAL A 152 1.45 -2.69 -4.35
N SER A 153 0.48 -3.38 -3.74
CA SER A 153 0.65 -4.04 -2.45
C SER A 153 0.62 -5.56 -2.60
N LEU A 154 1.60 -6.23 -1.98
CA LEU A 154 1.58 -7.68 -1.77
C LEU A 154 1.34 -7.98 -0.28
N ARG A 155 0.49 -8.97 0.02
CA ARG A 155 0.08 -9.26 1.41
C ARG A 155 -0.04 -10.75 1.66
N ASN A 156 0.54 -11.23 2.77
CA ASN A 156 0.24 -12.57 3.28
C ASN A 156 -1.08 -12.55 4.07
N ILE A 157 -2.02 -13.40 3.66
CA ILE A 157 -3.34 -13.57 4.26
C ILE A 157 -3.54 -15.07 4.49
N ASN A 158 -3.69 -15.48 5.75
CA ASN A 158 -3.88 -16.88 6.15
C ASN A 158 -2.79 -17.85 5.60
N GLY A 159 -1.55 -17.38 5.46
CA GLY A 159 -0.43 -18.17 4.94
C GLY A 159 -0.18 -18.00 3.44
N VAL A 160 -1.19 -17.61 2.66
CA VAL A 160 -1.06 -17.41 1.21
C VAL A 160 -0.66 -15.96 0.90
N TRP A 161 0.27 -15.76 -0.03
CA TRP A 161 0.62 -14.44 -0.53
C TRP A 161 -0.29 -14.03 -1.69
N TYR A 162 -0.76 -12.80 -1.68
CA TYR A 162 -1.58 -12.23 -2.75
C TYR A 162 -0.94 -10.99 -3.34
N ASN A 163 -1.00 -10.90 -4.67
CA ASN A 163 -0.92 -9.64 -5.39
C ASN A 163 -2.28 -8.92 -5.26
N LEU A 164 -2.25 -7.74 -4.65
CA LEU A 164 -3.41 -6.86 -4.44
C LEU A 164 -3.24 -5.53 -5.20
N ASP A 165 -2.61 -5.58 -6.38
CA ASP A 165 -2.65 -4.48 -7.35
C ASP A 165 -4.10 -4.04 -7.56
N SER A 166 -4.32 -2.71 -7.47
CA SER A 166 -5.64 -2.10 -7.59
C SER A 166 -6.14 -2.02 -9.04
N ASP A 167 -5.27 -2.19 -10.05
CA ASP A 167 -5.67 -2.32 -11.47
C ASP A 167 -6.21 -3.74 -11.79
N LEU A 168 -6.07 -4.74 -10.90
CA LEU A 168 -6.58 -6.10 -11.13
C LEU A 168 -8.11 -6.22 -10.97
N ALA A 169 -8.68 -7.26 -11.58
CA ALA A 169 -10.09 -7.60 -11.42
C ALA A 169 -10.42 -8.25 -10.06
N SER A 170 -9.43 -8.83 -9.40
CA SER A 170 -9.51 -9.48 -8.08
C SER A 170 -8.08 -9.70 -7.54
N PRO A 171 -7.90 -10.03 -6.25
CA PRO A 171 -6.64 -10.60 -5.76
C PRO A 171 -6.17 -11.79 -6.61
N VAL A 172 -4.87 -11.90 -6.79
CA VAL A 172 -4.21 -13.05 -7.44
C VAL A 172 -3.29 -13.70 -6.40
N SER A 173 -3.47 -14.98 -6.12
CA SER A 173 -2.55 -15.74 -5.26
C SER A 173 -1.22 -15.96 -5.97
N PHE A 174 -0.14 -15.99 -5.19
CA PHE A 174 1.07 -16.72 -5.57
C PHE A 174 0.94 -18.13 -4.99
N GLU A 175 1.07 -19.15 -5.82
CA GLU A 175 0.90 -20.54 -5.40
C GLU A 175 2.10 -20.99 -4.54
N HIS A 176 3.29 -20.48 -4.86
CA HIS A 176 4.56 -20.85 -4.22
C HIS A 176 5.41 -19.60 -3.90
N GLN A 177 6.33 -19.70 -2.92
CA GLN A 177 7.19 -18.56 -2.56
C GLN A 177 8.20 -18.23 -3.69
N GLU A 178 8.56 -19.23 -4.48
CA GLU A 178 9.44 -19.15 -5.64
C GLU A 178 8.85 -18.21 -6.70
N GLU A 179 7.56 -18.39 -7.03
CA GLU A 179 6.81 -17.52 -7.96
C GLU A 179 6.82 -16.05 -7.47
N MET A 180 6.57 -15.84 -6.17
CA MET A 180 6.64 -14.51 -5.58
C MET A 180 8.05 -13.91 -5.65
N ARG A 181 9.11 -14.71 -5.47
CA ARG A 181 10.51 -14.25 -5.59
C ARG A 181 10.88 -13.92 -7.04
N GLU A 182 10.43 -14.71 -8.02
CA GLU A 182 10.59 -14.43 -9.45
C GLU A 182 9.88 -13.13 -9.84
N PHE A 183 8.65 -12.94 -9.38
CA PHE A 183 7.90 -11.69 -9.56
C PHE A 183 8.65 -10.48 -8.97
N LEU A 184 9.16 -10.59 -7.73
CA LEU A 184 9.93 -9.51 -7.10
C LEU A 184 11.28 -9.24 -7.80
N ASN A 185 11.97 -10.26 -8.30
CA ASN A 185 13.18 -10.06 -9.11
C ASN A 185 12.86 -9.30 -10.41
N ASN A 186 11.80 -9.70 -11.12
CA ASN A 186 11.34 -9.01 -12.33
C ASN A 186 10.98 -7.53 -12.04
N VAL A 187 10.39 -7.23 -10.87
CA VAL A 187 10.16 -5.85 -10.41
C VAL A 187 11.48 -5.08 -10.21
N ILE A 188 12.51 -5.69 -9.63
CA ILE A 188 13.85 -5.08 -9.48
C ILE A 188 14.47 -4.80 -10.85
N ASP A 189 14.45 -5.79 -11.75
CA ASP A 189 15.06 -5.71 -13.08
C ASP A 189 14.43 -4.63 -13.96
N GLN A 190 13.12 -4.42 -13.82
CA GLN A 190 12.41 -3.33 -14.51
C GLN A 190 12.66 -1.94 -13.89
N GLY A 191 13.40 -1.84 -12.79
CA GLY A 191 13.65 -0.57 -12.09
C GLY A 191 12.51 -0.13 -11.17
N GLY A 192 11.73 -1.08 -10.67
CA GLY A 192 10.79 -0.90 -9.56
C GLY A 192 11.49 -0.84 -8.21
N GLU A 193 10.83 -0.23 -7.24
CA GLU A 193 11.33 -0.10 -5.87
C GLU A 193 10.50 -0.99 -4.94
N ILE A 194 11.13 -1.59 -3.94
CA ILE A 194 10.52 -2.54 -3.01
C ILE A 194 10.65 -2.00 -1.59
N LEU A 195 9.53 -1.84 -0.89
CA LEU A 195 9.47 -1.44 0.51
C LEU A 195 8.82 -2.57 1.33
N ILE A 196 9.57 -3.08 2.29
CA ILE A 196 9.17 -4.14 3.21
C ILE A 196 8.46 -3.46 4.40
N ILE A 197 7.19 -3.80 4.62
CA ILE A 197 6.36 -3.18 5.65
C ILE A 197 6.25 -4.12 6.83
N LEU A 198 6.73 -3.68 7.98
CA LEU A 198 6.87 -4.48 9.19
C LEU A 198 5.96 -3.93 10.29
N ARG A 199 5.43 -4.83 11.13
CA ARG A 199 4.73 -4.48 12.36
C ARG A 199 5.75 -4.00 13.38
N GLU A 200 5.48 -2.86 14.02
CA GLU A 200 6.25 -2.47 15.20
C GLU A 200 6.04 -3.53 16.31
N LYS A 201 7.13 -3.97 16.95
CA LYS A 201 7.04 -4.90 18.08
C LYS A 201 6.51 -4.14 19.30
N LEU A 202 5.52 -4.75 19.98
CA LEU A 202 4.97 -4.27 21.25
C LEU A 202 5.98 -4.45 22.40
#